data_AF-A0A4R0NKX5-F1
#
_entry.id   AF-A0A4R0NKX5-F1
#
_cell.length_a   1.000
_cell.length_b   1.000
_cell.length_c   1.000
_cell.angle_alpha   90.00
_cell.angle_beta   90.00
_cell.angle_gamma   90.00
#
_symmetry.space_group_name_H-M   'P 1'
#
loop_
_entity.id
_entity.type
_entity.pdbx_description
1 polymer ?
#
loop_
_entity_poly.entity_id
_entity_poly.type
_entity_poly.pdbx_seq_one_letter_code
_entity_poly.pdbx_strand_id
1 'polypeptide(L)'
;MKVFINKPSKSLQYLAITKRWVTDLDSHRINVGYLERLHDDFVKSTAPRYSAELAEIKRDLFMISEQAGKTETLLFMHINLLELMINDSIPEDTVSLNAKHNRLDYWMRDLAVVVYKTKKHLLGLIEVVVF
;
A
#
# COMPACT_ATOMS: atom_id res chain seq x y z
N MET A 1 19.87 -1.87 42.78
CA MET A 1 18.75 -1.34 41.96
C MET A 1 18.99 -1.79 40.53
N LYS A 2 18.27 -2.82 40.03
CA LYS A 2 18.40 -3.24 38.63
C LYS A 2 17.63 -2.24 37.78
N VAL A 3 18.36 -1.46 36.97
CA VAL A 3 17.77 -0.62 35.93
C VAL A 3 17.18 -1.57 34.89
N PHE A 4 15.85 -1.72 34.88
CA PHE A 4 15.18 -2.33 33.76
C PHE A 4 15.38 -1.38 32.57
N ILE A 5 16.23 -1.78 31.63
CA ILE A 5 16.24 -1.18 30.30
C ILE A 5 14.85 -1.51 29.73
N ASN A 6 13.92 -0.56 29.86
CA ASN A 6 12.57 -0.67 29.36
C ASN A 6 12.67 -0.73 27.83
N LYS A 7 12.74 -1.96 27.27
CA LYS A 7 12.61 -2.12 25.82
C LYS A 7 11.27 -1.49 25.43
N PRO A 8 11.22 -0.60 24.43
CA PRO A 8 9.95 -0.06 23.98
C PRO A 8 9.01 -1.20 23.63
N SER A 9 7.75 -1.10 24.08
CA SER A 9 6.72 -2.12 23.84
C SER A 9 6.63 -2.44 22.35
N LYS A 10 6.23 -3.67 22.02
CA LYS A 10 6.15 -4.10 20.62
C LYS A 10 5.06 -3.30 19.89
N SER A 11 4.00 -2.97 20.61
CA SER A 11 2.95 -2.03 20.18
C SER A 11 3.53 -0.67 19.75
N LEU A 12 4.47 -0.09 20.48
CA LEU A 12 5.07 1.20 20.11
C LEU A 12 5.89 1.11 18.81
N GLN A 13 6.67 0.03 18.66
CA GLN A 13 7.46 -0.20 17.45
C GLN A 13 6.56 -0.40 16.22
N TYR A 14 5.51 -1.20 16.37
CA TYR A 14 4.54 -1.42 15.30
C TYR A 14 3.74 -0.18 14.97
N LEU A 15 3.41 0.67 15.94
CA LEU A 15 2.74 1.95 15.66
C LEU A 15 3.58 2.84 14.75
N ALA A 16 4.89 2.92 14.99
CA ALA A 16 5.78 3.70 14.12
C ALA A 16 5.81 3.17 12.68
N ILE A 17 5.89 1.84 12.51
CA ILE A 17 5.86 1.19 11.19
C ILE A 17 4.52 1.43 10.51
N THR A 18 3.41 1.24 11.23
CA THR A 18 2.07 1.38 10.67
C THR A 18 1.76 2.82 10.28
N LYS A 19 2.25 3.83 11.02
CA LYS A 19 2.15 5.24 10.61
C LYS A 19 2.92 5.53 9.33
N ARG A 20 4.10 4.94 9.14
CA ARG A 20 4.82 5.04 7.86
C ARG A 20 4.00 4.45 6.71
N TRP A 21 3.38 3.28 6.92
CA TRP A 21 2.54 2.65 5.91
C TRP A 21 1.32 3.50 5.50
N VAL A 22 0.76 4.33 6.39
CA VAL A 22 -0.26 5.33 6.00
C VAL A 22 0.29 6.24 4.91
N THR A 23 1.47 6.81 5.14
CA THR A 23 2.12 7.72 4.19
C THR A 23 2.48 7.02 2.87
N ASP A 24 2.89 5.76 2.94
CA ASP A 24 3.17 4.94 1.76
C ASP A 24 1.87 4.69 0.95
N LEU A 25 0.74 4.40 1.61
CA LEU A 25 -0.58 4.27 0.95
C LEU A 25 -1.03 5.57 0.27
N ASP A 26 -0.87 6.71 0.93
CA ASP A 26 -1.19 8.00 0.34
C ASP A 26 -0.36 8.26 -0.92
N SER A 27 0.93 7.94 -0.86
CA SER A 27 1.84 8.04 -2.01
C SER A 27 1.41 7.10 -3.14
N HIS A 28 0.97 5.88 -2.84
CA HIS A 28 0.43 4.96 -3.84
C HIS A 28 -0.84 5.51 -4.48
N ARG A 29 -1.78 6.05 -3.71
CA ARG A 29 -3.02 6.65 -4.23
C ARG A 29 -2.76 7.80 -5.20
N ILE A 30 -1.82 8.69 -4.85
CA ILE A 30 -1.41 9.79 -5.74
C ILE A 30 -0.83 9.23 -7.05
N ASN A 31 0.06 8.25 -6.95
CA ASN A 31 0.69 7.62 -8.12
C ASN A 31 -0.35 6.93 -9.01
N VAL A 32 -1.29 6.18 -8.43
CA VAL A 32 -2.34 5.48 -9.18
C VAL A 32 -3.23 6.48 -9.91
N GLY A 33 -3.68 7.54 -9.25
CA GLY A 33 -4.48 8.56 -9.91
C GLY A 33 -3.73 9.27 -11.05
N TYR A 34 -2.41 9.42 -10.93
CA TYR A 34 -1.58 9.88 -12.06
C TYR A 34 -1.54 8.86 -13.21
N LEU A 35 -1.32 7.58 -12.92
CA LEU A 35 -1.26 6.53 -13.93
C LEU A 35 -2.60 6.35 -14.65
N GLU A 36 -3.73 6.50 -13.95
CA GLU A 36 -5.06 6.46 -14.56
C GLU A 36 -5.25 7.58 -15.58
N ARG A 37 -4.88 8.83 -15.22
CA ARG A 37 -4.94 9.95 -16.16
C ARG A 37 -4.04 9.73 -17.37
N LEU A 38 -2.80 9.28 -17.12
CA LEU A 38 -1.83 9.00 -18.18
C LEU A 38 -2.33 7.88 -19.12
N HIS A 39 -2.89 6.81 -18.57
CA HIS A 39 -3.51 5.74 -19.33
C HIS A 39 -4.65 6.28 -20.20
N ASP A 40 -5.58 7.04 -19.63
CA ASP A 40 -6.75 7.53 -20.34
C ASP A 40 -6.36 8.51 -21.47
N ASP A 41 -5.30 9.29 -21.29
CA ASP A 41 -4.75 10.15 -22.34
C ASP A 41 -4.03 9.36 -23.44
N PHE A 42 -3.29 8.32 -23.08
CA PHE A 42 -2.60 7.47 -24.04
C PHE A 42 -3.55 6.58 -24.86
N VAL A 43 -4.64 6.10 -24.27
CA VAL A 43 -5.71 5.40 -24.99
C VAL A 43 -6.27 6.26 -26.12
N LYS A 44 -6.50 7.55 -25.87
CA LYS A 44 -7.05 8.48 -26.88
C LYS A 44 -6.10 8.67 -28.06
N SER A 45 -4.79 8.56 -27.87
CA SER A 45 -3.79 8.81 -28.92
C SER A 45 -3.35 7.57 -29.69
N THR A 46 -3.60 6.35 -29.17
CA THR A 46 -2.98 5.12 -29.70
C THR A 46 -3.92 3.96 -29.98
N ALA A 47 -5.20 4.03 -29.59
CA ALA A 47 -6.18 3.02 -29.96
C ALA A 47 -6.34 2.98 -31.51
N PRO A 48 -6.09 1.83 -32.18
CA PRO A 48 -6.36 0.47 -31.71
C PRO A 48 -5.13 -0.42 -31.41
N ARG A 49 -3.90 0.07 -31.58
CA ARG A 49 -2.68 -0.77 -31.67
C ARG A 49 -2.35 -1.56 -30.40
N TYR A 50 -2.67 -1.03 -29.22
CA TYR A 50 -2.35 -1.61 -27.90
C TYR A 50 -3.59 -1.87 -27.04
N SER A 51 -4.73 -2.16 -27.68
CA SER A 51 -6.03 -2.24 -26.99
C SER A 51 -6.09 -3.30 -25.89
N ALA A 52 -5.41 -4.43 -26.06
CA ALA A 52 -5.39 -5.51 -25.07
C ALA A 52 -4.55 -5.15 -23.84
N GLU A 53 -3.34 -4.62 -24.06
CA GLU A 53 -2.39 -4.23 -23.01
C GLU A 53 -2.95 -3.06 -22.19
N LEU A 54 -3.60 -2.09 -22.84
CA LEU A 54 -4.26 -0.98 -22.15
C LEU A 54 -5.46 -1.46 -21.31
N ALA A 55 -6.24 -2.41 -21.81
CA ALA A 55 -7.32 -3.01 -21.02
C ALA A 55 -6.80 -3.76 -19.78
N GLU A 56 -5.65 -4.44 -19.90
CA GLU A 56 -4.98 -5.08 -18.77
C GLU A 56 -4.49 -4.06 -17.75
N ILE A 57 -3.79 -3.00 -18.19
CA ILE A 57 -3.34 -1.91 -17.32
C ILE A 57 -4.52 -1.26 -16.58
N LYS A 58 -5.65 -1.02 -17.26
CA LYS A 58 -6.84 -0.44 -16.61
C LYS A 58 -7.39 -1.37 -15.52
N ARG A 59 -7.40 -2.68 -15.77
CA ARG A 59 -7.81 -3.67 -14.76
C ARG A 59 -6.86 -3.64 -13.56
N ASP A 60 -5.55 -3.60 -13.78
CA ASP A 60 -4.57 -3.54 -12.71
C ASP A 60 -4.73 -2.29 -11.85
N LEU A 61 -4.91 -1.11 -12.48
CA LEU A 61 -5.13 0.16 -11.77
C LEU A 61 -6.40 0.11 -10.89
N PHE A 62 -7.47 -0.52 -11.39
CA PHE A 62 -8.68 -0.76 -10.61
C PHE A 62 -8.40 -1.68 -9.41
N MET A 63 -7.72 -2.81 -9.63
CA MET A 63 -7.40 -3.77 -8.56
C MET A 63 -6.51 -3.16 -7.49
N ILE A 64 -5.50 -2.36 -7.88
CA ILE A 64 -4.64 -1.62 -6.96
C ILE A 64 -5.49 -0.69 -6.08
N SER A 65 -6.41 0.06 -6.68
CA SER A 65 -7.27 1.00 -5.95
C SER A 65 -8.17 0.28 -4.94
N GLU A 66 -8.75 -0.87 -5.32
CA GLU A 66 -9.56 -1.68 -4.42
C GLU A 66 -8.73 -2.24 -3.25
N GLN A 67 -7.55 -2.79 -3.55
CA GLN A 67 -6.64 -3.35 -2.54
C GLN A 67 -6.11 -2.28 -1.60
N ALA A 68 -5.80 -1.08 -2.10
CA ALA A 68 -5.37 0.06 -1.28
C ALA A 68 -6.44 0.45 -0.27
N GLY A 69 -7.72 0.56 -0.67
CA GLY A 69 -8.82 0.89 0.24
C GLY A 69 -9.07 -0.18 1.31
N LYS A 70 -8.97 -1.46 0.94
CA LYS A 70 -9.05 -2.57 1.92
C LYS A 70 -7.87 -2.52 2.91
N THR A 71 -6.66 -2.27 2.41
CA THR A 71 -5.45 -2.18 3.24
C THR A 71 -5.54 -1.01 4.21
N GLU A 72 -5.99 0.15 3.74
CA GLU A 72 -6.21 1.35 4.56
C GLU A 72 -7.15 1.08 5.74
N THR A 73 -8.30 0.44 5.48
CA THR A 73 -9.26 0.09 6.53
C THR A 73 -8.61 -0.76 7.63
N LEU A 74 -7.84 -1.76 7.22
CA LEU A 74 -7.21 -2.72 8.14
C LEU A 74 -6.02 -2.08 8.88
N LEU A 75 -5.35 -1.15 8.23
CA LEU A 75 -4.29 -0.34 8.80
C LEU A 75 -4.84 0.56 9.91
N PHE A 76 -5.94 1.29 9.68
CA PHE A 76 -6.57 2.13 10.70
C PHE A 76 -7.06 1.32 11.89
N MET A 77 -7.68 0.15 11.65
CA MET A 77 -8.06 -0.76 12.73
C MET A 77 -6.85 -1.21 13.56
N HIS A 78 -5.70 -1.47 12.90
CA HIS A 78 -4.47 -1.86 13.58
C HIS A 78 -3.85 -0.71 14.38
N ILE A 79 -3.84 0.51 13.84
CA ILE A 79 -3.40 1.73 14.55
C ILE A 79 -4.22 1.91 15.84
N ASN A 80 -5.55 1.86 15.73
CA ASN A 80 -6.42 2.02 16.89
C ASN A 80 -6.14 0.96 17.96
N LEU A 81 -5.93 -0.30 17.56
CA LEU A 81 -5.57 -1.38 18.48
C LEU A 81 -4.23 -1.11 19.19
N LEU A 82 -3.23 -0.67 18.43
CA LEU A 82 -1.90 -0.33 18.94
C LEU A 82 -1.97 0.83 19.94
N GLU A 83 -2.74 1.87 19.64
CA GLU A 83 -2.93 3.02 20.54
C GLU A 83 -3.63 2.62 21.84
N LEU A 84 -4.65 1.74 21.78
CA LEU A 84 -5.28 1.18 22.98
C LEU A 84 -4.29 0.37 23.84
N MET A 85 -3.39 -0.39 23.22
CA MET A 85 -2.34 -1.13 23.94
C MET A 85 -1.28 -0.19 24.55
N ILE A 86 -0.86 0.85 23.82
CA ILE A 86 0.15 1.80 24.29
C ILE A 86 -0.36 2.64 25.46
N ASN A 87 -1.65 2.97 25.46
CA ASN A 87 -2.30 3.71 26.54
C ASN A 87 -2.72 2.81 27.71
N ASP A 88 -2.21 1.57 27.78
CA ASP A 88 -2.54 0.55 28.79
C ASP A 88 -4.06 0.30 28.96
N SER A 89 -4.86 0.64 27.95
CA SER A 89 -6.33 0.48 27.97
C SER A 89 -6.71 -0.99 27.73
N ILE A 90 -5.86 -1.74 27.04
CA ILE A 90 -5.96 -3.19 26.86
C ILE A 90 -4.57 -3.83 27.02
N PRO A 91 -4.47 -5.09 27.48
CA PRO A 91 -3.19 -5.78 27.59
C PRO A 91 -2.58 -6.06 26.21
N GLU A 92 -1.24 -6.06 26.14
CA GLU A 92 -0.50 -6.36 24.92
C GLU A 92 -0.50 -7.88 24.62
N ASP A 93 -1.32 -8.30 23.66
CA ASP A 93 -1.26 -9.66 23.09
C ASP A 93 -0.25 -9.70 21.94
N THR A 94 1.00 -9.99 22.30
CA THR A 94 2.11 -10.03 21.33
C THR A 94 1.95 -11.07 20.23
N VAL A 95 1.18 -12.16 20.42
CA VAL A 95 1.02 -13.21 19.41
C VAL A 95 0.03 -12.76 18.35
N SER A 96 -1.15 -12.33 18.77
CA SER A 96 -2.18 -11.77 17.88
C SER A 96 -1.65 -10.53 17.15
N LEU A 97 -0.89 -9.69 17.87
CA LEU A 97 -0.32 -8.49 17.30
C LEU A 97 0.68 -8.78 16.18
N ASN A 98 1.60 -9.74 16.36
CA ASN A 98 2.54 -10.14 15.31
C ASN A 98 1.82 -10.67 14.08
N ALA A 99 0.80 -11.51 14.28
CA ALA A 99 0.05 -12.08 13.17
C ALA A 99 -0.64 -11.00 12.32
N LYS A 100 -1.28 -10.02 12.98
CA LYS A 100 -1.90 -8.86 12.31
C LYS A 100 -0.86 -8.01 11.58
N HIS A 101 0.27 -7.73 12.24
CA HIS A 101 1.32 -6.90 11.67
C HIS A 101 1.98 -7.55 10.45
N ASN A 102 2.29 -8.85 10.52
CA ASN A 102 2.87 -9.59 9.39
C ASN A 102 1.92 -9.64 8.20
N ARG A 103 0.61 -9.76 8.44
CA ARG A 103 -0.40 -9.72 7.38
C ARG A 103 -0.44 -8.35 6.69
N LEU A 104 -0.35 -7.27 7.45
CA LEU A 104 -0.28 -5.91 6.89
C LEU A 104 1.04 -5.69 6.13
N ASP A 105 2.18 -6.15 6.65
CA ASP A 105 3.47 -6.07 5.96
C ASP A 105 3.43 -6.78 4.60
N TYR A 106 2.83 -7.98 4.56
CA TYR A 106 2.63 -8.71 3.31
C TYR A 106 1.81 -7.89 2.30
N TRP A 107 0.66 -7.34 2.70
CA TRP A 107 -0.18 -6.56 1.80
C TRP A 107 0.44 -5.25 1.34
N MET A 108 1.15 -4.55 2.21
CA MET A 108 1.86 -3.32 1.84
C MET A 108 2.95 -3.60 0.80
N ARG A 109 3.70 -4.71 0.96
CA ARG A 109 4.71 -5.13 -0.03
C ARG A 109 4.08 -5.56 -1.34
N ASP A 110 3.01 -6.33 -1.28
CA ASP A 110 2.30 -6.80 -2.46
C ASP A 110 1.75 -5.61 -3.27
N LEU A 111 1.09 -4.65 -2.60
CA LEU A 111 0.60 -3.43 -3.21
C LEU A 111 1.73 -2.64 -3.90
N ALA A 112 2.87 -2.47 -3.23
CA ALA A 112 4.02 -1.78 -3.80
C ALA A 112 4.57 -2.48 -5.06
N VAL A 113 4.60 -3.82 -5.07
CA VAL A 113 5.02 -4.61 -6.23
C VAL A 113 4.05 -4.44 -7.39
N VAL A 114 2.75 -4.51 -7.16
CA VAL A 114 1.74 -4.38 -8.21
C VAL A 114 1.78 -2.96 -8.80
N VAL A 115 1.81 -1.91 -7.95
CA VAL A 115 1.97 -0.51 -8.40
C VAL A 115 3.20 -0.33 -9.28
N TYR A 116 4.35 -0.88 -8.87
CA TYR A 116 5.58 -0.79 -9.64
C TYR A 116 5.46 -1.48 -11.00
N LYS A 117 4.90 -2.69 -11.04
CA LYS A 117 4.72 -3.46 -12.28
C LYS A 117 3.80 -2.74 -13.25
N THR A 118 2.64 -2.28 -12.80
CA THR A 118 1.66 -1.58 -13.63
C THR A 118 2.23 -0.25 -14.15
N LYS A 119 2.94 0.51 -13.30
CA LYS A 119 3.67 1.72 -13.72
C LYS A 119 4.67 1.41 -14.83
N LYS A 120 5.51 0.40 -14.62
CA LYS A 120 6.54 0.00 -15.59
C LYS A 120 5.90 -0.43 -16.92
N HIS A 121 4.79 -1.18 -16.86
CA HIS A 121 4.09 -1.62 -18.05
C HIS A 121 3.55 -0.44 -18.87
N LEU A 122 2.83 0.48 -18.23
CA LEU A 122 2.27 1.66 -18.91
C LEU A 122 3.36 2.55 -19.51
N LEU A 123 4.41 2.85 -18.75
CA LEU A 123 5.49 3.70 -19.24
C LEU A 123 6.26 3.04 -20.39
N GLY A 124 6.46 1.72 -20.34
CA GLY A 124 7.10 0.98 -21.43
C GLY A 124 6.29 1.04 -22.74
N LEU A 125 4.95 0.96 -22.67
CA LEU A 125 4.11 1.15 -23.85
C LEU A 125 4.23 2.56 -24.43
N ILE A 126 4.28 3.57 -23.57
CA ILE A 126 4.42 4.97 -23.98
C ILE A 126 5.77 5.20 -24.66
N GLU A 127 6.86 4.68 -24.07
CA GLU A 127 8.20 4.80 -24.63
C GLU A 127 8.28 4.21 -26.04
N VAL A 128 7.67 3.04 -26.30
CA VAL A 128 7.66 2.39 -27.62
C VAL A 128 6.89 3.17 -28.68
N VAL A 129 5.95 4.04 -28.29
CA VAL A 129 5.14 4.82 -29.24
C VAL A 129 5.72 6.21 -29.47
N VAL A 130 6.31 6.82 -28.43
CA VAL A 130 6.84 8.18 -28.48
C VAL A 130 8.26 8.23 -29.07
N PHE A 131 9.04 7.15 -28.95
CA PHE A 131 10.42 7.04 -29.45
C PHE A 131 10.55 5.96 -30.52
#